data_AF-A0AAJ5RW75-F1
#
_entry.id   AF-A0AAJ5RW75-F1
#
_cell.length_a   1.000
_cell.length_b   1.000
_cell.length_c   1.000
_cell.angle_alpha   90.00
_cell.angle_beta   90.00
_cell.angle_gamma   90.00
#
_symmetry.space_group_name_H-M   'P 1'
#
loop_
_entity.id
_entity.type
_entity.pdbx_description
1 polymer ?
#
loop_
_entity_poly.entity_id
_entity_poly.type
_entity_poly.pdbx_seq_one_letter_code
_entity_poly.pdbx_strand_id
1 'polypeptide(L)' 'MITGSLLNAFRNAARGRRYLVGAAAVQPLRLSAREITDWLEVHPLPLPRRLVDEVIFALDEVALAEDEDGE' A
#
# COMPACT_ATOMS: atom_id res chain seq x y z
N MET A 1 1.76 -15.21 12.73
CA MET A 1 0.61 -15.15 11.80
C MET A 1 0.14 -13.72 11.50
N ILE A 2 0.32 -12.73 12.38
CA ILE A 2 -0.08 -11.33 12.12
C ILE A 2 0.73 -10.67 10.99
N THR A 3 2.06 -10.85 10.97
CA THR A 3 2.94 -10.27 9.95
C THR A 3 2.54 -10.69 8.54
N GLY A 4 2.24 -11.98 8.32
CA GLY A 4 1.80 -12.48 7.02
C GLY A 4 0.48 -11.87 6.56
N SER A 5 -0.47 -11.64 7.48
CA SER A 5 -1.73 -10.97 7.17
C SER A 5 -1.53 -9.51 6.75
N LEU A 6 -0.64 -8.77 7.43
CA LEU A 6 -0.30 -7.39 7.09
C LEU A 6 0.42 -7.30 5.74
N LEU A 7 1.39 -8.19 5.48
CA LEU A 7 2.06 -8.26 4.18
C LEU A 7 1.10 -8.61 3.04
N ASN A 8 0.17 -9.54 3.28
CA ASN A 8 -0.85 -9.87 2.30
C ASN A 8 -1.81 -8.68 2.07
N ALA A 9 -2.22 -7.97 3.13
CA ALA A 9 -3.06 -6.79 3.01
C ALA A 9 -2.36 -5.69 2.20
N PHE A 10 -1.09 -5.39 2.50
CA PHE A 10 -0.27 -4.45 1.73
C PHE A 10 -0.20 -4.86 0.26
N ARG A 11 0.21 -6.10 -0.01
CA ARG A 11 0.34 -6.60 -1.39
C ARG A 11 -0.95 -6.45 -2.19
N ASN A 12 -2.11 -6.67 -1.58
CA ASN A 12 -3.39 -6.55 -2.28
C ASN A 12 -3.85 -5.09 -2.41
N ALA A 13 -3.71 -4.28 -1.37
CA ALA A 13 -4.02 -2.85 -1.45
C ALA A 13 -3.13 -2.14 -2.50
N ALA A 14 -1.84 -2.50 -2.56
CA ALA A 14 -0.88 -2.01 -3.54
C ALA A 14 -1.29 -2.28 -5.00
N ARG A 15 -2.14 -3.27 -5.28
CA ARG A 15 -2.67 -3.50 -6.64
C ARG A 15 -3.66 -2.44 -7.09
N GLY A 16 -4.33 -1.79 -6.15
CA GLY A 16 -5.20 -0.65 -6.42
C GLY A 16 -4.44 0.66 -6.65
N ARG A 17 -3.10 0.65 -6.53
CA ARG A 17 -2.26 1.84 -6.60
C ARG A 17 -2.54 2.62 -7.88
N ARG A 18 -2.76 3.91 -7.70
CA ARG A 18 -2.93 4.85 -8.81
C ARG A 18 -1.58 5.29 -9.36
N TYR A 19 -1.57 5.63 -10.64
CA TYR A 19 -0.38 6.09 -11.34
C TYR A 19 -0.65 7.43 -12.00
N LEU A 20 0.29 8.36 -11.90
CA LEU A 20 0.33 9.54 -12.74
C LEU A 20 0.97 9.16 -14.06
N VAL A 21 0.19 9.25 -15.14
CA VAL A 21 0.66 8.98 -16.50
C VAL A 21 0.93 10.33 -17.17
N GLY A 22 2.20 10.65 -17.37
CA GLY A 22 2.65 11.84 -18.08
C GLY A 22 3.27 11.49 -19.44
N ALA A 23 3.60 12.52 -20.23
CA ALA A 23 4.20 12.35 -21.55
C ALA A 23 5.59 11.69 -21.52
N ALA A 24 6.32 11.81 -20.40
CA ALA A 24 7.70 11.34 -20.26
C ALA A 24 7.87 10.17 -19.28
N ALA A 25 6.90 9.94 -18.38
CA ALA A 25 7.03 8.94 -17.33
C ALA A 25 5.67 8.47 -16.78
N VAL A 26 5.67 7.27 -16.20
CA VAL A 26 4.57 6.73 -15.40
C VAL A 26 5.04 6.68 -13.95
N GLN A 27 4.52 7.56 -13.09
CA GLN A 27 4.92 7.65 -11.69
C GLN A 27 3.88 6.98 -10.78
N PRO A 28 4.26 6.01 -9.94
CA PRO A 28 3.36 5.48 -8.92
C PRO A 28 3.01 6.55 -7.88
N LEU A 29 1.73 6.62 -7.48
CA LEU A 29 1.30 7.41 -6.34
C LEU A 29 1.38 6.60 -5.05
N ARG A 30 1.56 7.29 -3.93
CA ARG A 30 1.42 6.72 -2.58
C ARG A 30 0.05 6.09 -2.42
N LEU A 31 -0.02 4.97 -1.69
CA LEU A 31 -1.29 4.39 -1.31
C LEU A 31 -2.09 5.37 -0.44
N SER A 32 -3.38 5.45 -0.71
CA SER A 32 -4.34 6.22 0.06
C SER A 32 -5.07 5.34 1.06
N ALA A 33 -5.60 5.97 2.11
CA ALA A 33 -6.46 5.29 3.08
C ALA A 33 -7.67 4.60 2.43
N ARG A 34 -8.12 5.06 1.25
CA ARG A 34 -9.21 4.44 0.50
C ARG A 34 -8.84 3.08 -0.06
N GLU A 35 -7.71 2.95 -0.74
CA GLU A 35 -7.25 1.64 -1.28
C GLU A 35 -7.11 0.60 -0.14
N ILE A 36 -6.68 1.04 1.04
CA ILE A 36 -6.60 0.20 2.24
C ILE A 36 -8.00 -0.15 2.76
N THR A 37 -8.91 0.81 2.85
CA THR A 37 -10.30 0.59 3.29
C THR A 37 -11.01 -0.40 2.38
N ASP A 38 -10.95 -0.20 1.07
CA ASP A 38 -11.63 -1.03 0.08
C ASP A 38 -11.20 -2.51 0.22
N TRP A 39 -9.92 -2.76 0.52
CA TRP A 39 -9.44 -4.12 0.82
C TRP A 39 -9.96 -4.66 2.15
N LEU A 40 -9.89 -3.87 3.22
CA LEU A 40 -10.27 -4.28 4.57
C LEU A 40 -11.79 -4.49 4.74
N GLU A 41 -12.61 -3.83 3.93
CA GLU A 41 -14.06 -4.07 3.89
C GLU A 41 -14.38 -5.50 3.45
N VAL A 42 -13.59 -6.06 2.53
CA VAL A 42 -13.76 -7.43 2.04
C VAL A 42 -13.00 -8.44 2.90
N HIS A 43 -11.81 -8.05 3.40
CA HIS A 43 -10.91 -8.92 4.16
C HIS A 43 -10.51 -8.26 5.49
N PRO A 44 -11.40 -8.25 6.50
CA PRO A 44 -11.14 -7.58 7.76
C PRO A 44 -9.96 -8.23 8.50
N LEU A 45 -9.12 -7.39 9.12
CA LEU A 45 -8.04 -7.82 9.98
C LEU A 45 -8.44 -7.66 11.46
N PRO A 46 -8.05 -8.60 12.35
CA PRO A 46 -8.32 -8.51 13.78
C PRO A 46 -7.31 -7.55 14.47
N LEU A 47 -7.12 -6.36 13.92
CA LEU A 47 -6.19 -5.35 14.39
C LEU A 47 -6.88 -3.98 14.42
N PRO A 48 -6.48 -3.07 15.32
CA PRO A 48 -6.95 -1.69 15.27
C PRO A 48 -6.64 -1.07 13.91
N ARG A 49 -7.62 -0.40 13.28
CA ARG A 49 -7.48 0.20 11.96
C ARG A 49 -6.25 1.11 11.85
N ARG A 50 -6.02 1.93 12.89
CA ARG A 50 -4.86 2.82 12.99
C ARG A 50 -3.53 2.08 12.84
N LEU A 51 -3.38 0.92 13.48
CA LEU A 51 -2.16 0.13 13.42
C LEU A 51 -1.96 -0.46 12.02
N VAL A 52 -3.04 -0.89 11.37
CA VAL A 52 -3.00 -1.35 9.99
C VAL A 52 -2.54 -0.21 9.08
N ASP A 53 -3.18 0.96 9.14
CA ASP A 53 -2.81 2.11 8.29
C ASP A 53 -1.34 2.51 8.50
N GLU A 54 -0.87 2.63 9.75
CA GLU A 54 0.52 2.97 10.06
C GLU A 54 1.51 1.98 9.43
N VAL A 55 1.25 0.67 9.54
CA VAL A 55 2.13 -0.35 8.95
C VAL A 55 2.07 -0.34 7.43
N ILE A 56 0.87 -0.22 6.85
CA ILE A 56 0.71 -0.25 5.39
C ILE A 56 1.38 0.97 4.74
N PHE A 57 1.25 2.16 5.34
CA PHE A 57 1.94 3.34 4.84
C PHE A 57 3.46 3.25 4.99
N ALA A 58 3.97 2.68 6.09
CA ALA A 58 5.40 2.46 6.24
C ALA A 58 5.95 1.47 5.19
N LEU A 59 5.20 0.41 4.86
CA LEU A 59 5.56 -0.52 3.79
C LEU A 59 5.50 0.13 2.41
N ASP A 60 4.49 0.98 2.17
CA ASP A 60 4.37 1.79 0.95
C ASP A 60 5.56 2.74 0.78
N GLU A 61 6.05 3.29 1.91
CA GLU A 61 7.23 4.14 1.96
C GLU A 61 8.48 3.43 1.46
N VAL A 62 8.79 2.30 2.08
CA VAL A 62 9.96 1.48 1.73
C VAL A 62 9.88 0.99 0.29
N ALA A 63 8.72 0.51 -0.16
CA ALA A 63 8.56 -0.02 -1.51
C ALA A 63 8.79 1.04 -2.60
N LEU A 64 8.44 2.29 -2.33
CA LEU A 64 8.67 3.39 -3.28
C LEU A 64 10.09 3.97 -3.18
N ALA A 65 10.73 3.89 -2.02
CA ALA A 65 12.14 4.28 -1.90
C ALA A 65 13.05 3.35 -2.73
N GLU A 66 12.75 2.05 -2.77
CA GLU A 66 13.48 1.10 -3.62
C GLU A 66 13.32 1.39 -5.13
N ASP A 67 12.18 1.95 -5.54
CA ASP A 67 11.94 2.35 -6.94
C ASP A 67 12.69 3.64 -7.32
N GLU A 68 12.95 4.53 -6.36
CA GLU A 68 13.67 5.81 -6.58
C GLU A 68 15.21 5.63 -6.63
N ASP A 69 15.76 4.65 -5.92
CA ASP A 69 17.21 4.36 -5.90
C ASP A 69 17.69 3.49 -7.10
N GLY A 70 16.76 3.05 -7.95
CA GLY A 70 17.01 2.17 -9.11
C GLY A 70 17.39 2.87 -10.42
N GLU A 71 17.66 4.18 -10.39
CA GLU A 71 18.05 5.01 -11.55
C GLU A 71 19.57 5.29 -11.62
#